data_AF-A0A7S1NZC5-F1
#
_entry.id   AF-A0A7S1NZC5-F1
#
_cell.length_a   1.000
_cell.length_b   1.000
_cell.length_c   1.000
_cell.angle_alpha   90.00
_cell.angle_beta   90.00
_cell.angle_gamma   90.00
#
_symmetry.space_group_name_H-M   'P 1'
#
loop_
_entity.id
_entity.type
_entity.pdbx_description
1 polymer ?
#
loop_
_entity_poly.entity_id
_entity_poly.type
_entity_poly.pdbx_seq_one_letter_code
_entity_poly.pdbx_strand_id
1 'polypeptide(L)'
;QGDDQRSPIFIQWLDCVYQLWHQHPCAFEFDASLLTCLAEHVYSCQFGTFLLDSHKEREDFHISRRTPSLWRHILDRTDSFANPFYNPAYSATGDDAQHTTAGDGVGVGLGEPLRIHASLPCMRVWGQYWFRYHPLHEFYEHRSL
;
A
#
# COMPACT_ATOMS: atom_id res chain seq x y z
N GLN A 1 -23.76 -13.15 -18.43
CA GLN A 1 -22.44 -13.83 -18.39
C GLN A 1 -21.44 -12.79 -17.92
N GLY A 2 -20.79 -12.97 -16.77
CA GLY A 2 -19.73 -12.05 -16.34
C GLY A 2 -19.47 -11.96 -14.84
N ASP A 3 -20.44 -12.32 -13.99
CA ASP A 3 -20.22 -12.21 -12.54
C ASP A 3 -19.31 -13.32 -11.99
N ASP A 4 -19.30 -14.50 -12.60
CA ASP A 4 -18.44 -15.63 -12.17
C ASP A 4 -16.95 -15.38 -12.43
N GLN A 5 -16.59 -14.34 -13.20
CA GLN A 5 -15.20 -13.94 -13.45
C GLN A 5 -14.74 -12.79 -12.53
N ARG A 6 -15.65 -12.23 -11.73
CA ARG A 6 -15.33 -11.14 -10.80
C ARG A 6 -14.82 -11.72 -9.48
N SER A 7 -13.60 -11.35 -9.13
CA SER A 7 -13.02 -11.70 -7.84
C SER A 7 -12.20 -10.54 -7.29
N PRO A 8 -12.26 -10.22 -5.98
CA PRO A 8 -11.58 -9.07 -5.38
C PRO A 8 -10.09 -9.35 -5.13
N ILE A 9 -9.38 -9.98 -6.08
CA ILE A 9 -7.99 -10.42 -5.90
C ILE A 9 -7.05 -9.24 -5.60
N PHE A 10 -7.20 -8.13 -6.34
CA PHE A 10 -6.39 -6.94 -6.10
C PHE A 10 -6.69 -6.30 -4.74
N ILE A 11 -7.95 -6.29 -4.31
CA ILE A 11 -8.35 -5.77 -2.99
C ILE A 11 -7.83 -6.67 -1.87
N GLN A 12 -7.85 -7.99 -2.04
CA GLN A 12 -7.24 -8.94 -1.11
C GLN A 12 -5.73 -8.71 -0.99
N TRP A 13 -5.06 -8.46 -2.11
CA TRP A 13 -3.65 -8.10 -2.11
C TRP A 13 -3.39 -6.78 -1.35
N LEU A 14 -4.20 -5.74 -1.57
CA LEU A 14 -4.11 -4.49 -0.81
C LEU A 14 -4.35 -4.70 0.70
N ASP A 15 -5.30 -5.55 1.08
CA ASP A 15 -5.55 -5.89 2.50
C ASP A 15 -4.32 -6.56 3.12
N CYS A 16 -3.67 -7.50 2.41
CA CYS A 16 -2.40 -8.08 2.84
C CYS A 16 -1.30 -7.04 3.03
N VAL A 17 -1.18 -6.06 2.12
CA VAL A 17 -0.21 -4.95 2.25
C VAL A 17 -0.55 -4.08 3.47
N TYR A 18 -1.84 -3.81 3.72
CA TYR A 18 -2.28 -3.09 4.91
C TYR A 18 -1.88 -3.83 6.21
N GLN A 19 -2.01 -5.16 6.26
CA GLN A 19 -1.56 -5.94 7.43
C GLN A 19 -0.05 -5.79 7.67
N LEU A 20 0.75 -5.80 6.59
CA LEU A 20 2.20 -5.61 6.70
C LEU A 20 2.55 -4.21 7.18
N TRP A 21 1.90 -3.18 6.61
CA TRP A 21 2.06 -1.80 7.02
C TRP A 21 1.71 -1.60 8.50
N HIS A 22 0.62 -2.22 8.97
CA HIS A 22 0.20 -2.12 10.37
C HIS A 22 1.18 -2.81 11.33
N GLN A 23 1.76 -3.95 10.94
CA GLN A 23 2.75 -4.66 11.75
C GLN A 23 4.12 -3.95 11.79
N HIS A 24 4.44 -3.19 10.74
CA HIS A 24 5.74 -2.53 10.55
C HIS A 24 5.55 -1.04 10.17
N PRO A 25 5.11 -0.19 11.11
CA PRO A 25 4.72 1.20 10.82
C PRO A 25 5.84 2.09 10.28
N CYS A 26 7.11 1.72 10.46
CA CYS A 26 8.25 2.49 9.97
C CYS A 26 8.89 1.92 8.69
N ALA A 27 8.40 0.79 8.18
CA ALA A 27 9.05 0.06 7.08
C ALA A 27 8.65 0.55 5.68
N PHE A 28 7.50 1.19 5.55
CA PHE A 28 6.94 1.64 4.27
C PHE A 28 6.99 3.16 4.15
N GLU A 29 7.40 3.65 2.99
CA GLU A 29 7.45 5.10 2.67
C GLU A 29 6.04 5.69 2.53
N PHE A 30 5.05 4.86 2.21
CA PHE A 30 3.67 5.29 2.02
C PHE A 30 2.80 5.04 3.27
N ASP A 31 1.76 5.85 3.39
CA ASP A 31 0.71 5.73 4.39
C ASP A 31 -0.48 4.87 3.89
N ALA A 32 -1.32 4.39 4.81
CA ALA A 32 -2.52 3.60 4.51
C ALA A 32 -3.50 4.33 3.57
N SER A 33 -3.49 5.66 3.54
CA SER A 33 -4.23 6.48 2.58
C SER A 33 -3.90 6.16 1.12
N LEU A 34 -2.66 5.76 0.79
CA LEU A 34 -2.30 5.32 -0.56
C LEU A 34 -3.05 4.04 -0.94
N LEU A 35 -3.11 3.07 -0.03
CA LEU A 35 -3.82 1.81 -0.25
C LEU A 35 -5.30 2.07 -0.48
N THR A 36 -5.90 2.98 0.28
CA THR A 36 -7.31 3.36 0.15
C THR A 36 -7.56 4.03 -1.20
N CYS A 37 -6.67 4.94 -1.63
CA CYS A 37 -6.71 5.57 -2.94
C CYS A 37 -6.64 4.54 -4.08
N LEU A 38 -5.74 3.55 -4.00
CA LEU A 38 -5.65 2.48 -5.01
C LEU A 38 -6.94 1.64 -5.05
N ALA A 39 -7.49 1.29 -3.89
CA ALA A 39 -8.70 0.49 -3.76
C ALA A 39 -9.95 1.22 -4.28
N GLU A 40 -10.00 2.55 -4.19
CA GLU A 40 -11.05 3.37 -4.80
C GLU A 40 -10.90 3.43 -6.31
N HIS A 41 -9.68 3.70 -6.79
CA HIS A 41 -9.47 4.00 -8.19
C HIS A 41 -9.45 2.77 -9.10
N VAL A 42 -9.30 1.56 -8.55
CA VAL A 42 -9.49 0.31 -9.31
C VAL A 42 -10.93 0.14 -9.81
N TYR A 43 -11.92 0.69 -9.10
CA TYR A 43 -13.33 0.62 -9.50
C TYR A 43 -13.88 1.93 -10.09
N SER A 44 -13.20 3.06 -9.86
CA SER A 44 -13.64 4.38 -10.35
C SER A 44 -13.64 4.51 -11.88
N CYS A 45 -12.79 3.75 -12.58
CA CYS A 45 -12.48 3.91 -14.00
C CYS A 45 -12.02 5.32 -14.42
N GLN A 46 -11.64 6.18 -13.46
CA GLN A 46 -11.18 7.55 -13.74
C GLN A 46 -9.81 7.59 -14.42
N PHE A 47 -8.98 6.57 -14.17
CA PHE A 47 -7.62 6.44 -14.69
C PHE A 47 -7.50 5.17 -15.53
N GLY A 48 -6.67 5.21 -16.58
CA GLY A 48 -6.39 4.02 -17.40
C GLY A 48 -5.38 3.04 -16.79
N THR A 49 -5.00 3.24 -15.52
CA THR A 49 -3.99 2.43 -14.85
C THR A 49 -4.41 0.97 -14.71
N PHE A 50 -5.68 0.72 -14.41
CA PHE A 50 -6.25 -0.61 -14.13
C PHE A 50 -7.29 -1.06 -15.17
N LEU A 51 -7.38 -0.37 -16.31
CA LEU A 51 -8.28 -0.78 -17.39
C LEU A 51 -7.66 -1.85 -18.28
N LEU A 52 -8.52 -2.71 -18.83
CA LEU A 52 -8.20 -3.82 -19.74
C LEU A 52 -7.45 -4.98 -19.07
N ASP A 53 -7.44 -6.13 -19.74
CA ASP A 53 -7.00 -7.40 -19.13
C ASP A 53 -5.57 -7.79 -19.51
N SER A 54 -4.98 -7.13 -20.50
CA SER A 54 -3.60 -7.40 -20.92
C SER A 54 -2.84 -6.16 -21.39
N HIS A 55 -1.51 -6.22 -21.34
CA HIS A 55 -0.65 -5.17 -21.89
C HIS A 55 -0.91 -4.95 -23.39
N LYS A 56 -1.10 -6.04 -24.14
CA LYS A 56 -1.41 -5.99 -25.57
C LYS A 56 -2.68 -5.17 -25.85
N GLU A 57 -3.76 -5.42 -25.13
CA GLU A 57 -4.98 -4.62 -25.28
C GLU A 57 -4.75 -3.15 -24.96
N ARG A 58 -3.96 -2.84 -23.92
CA ARG A 58 -3.63 -1.45 -23.56
C ARG A 58 -2.86 -0.72 -24.65
N GLU A 59 -1.97 -1.41 -25.35
CA GLU A 59 -1.26 -0.89 -26.51
C GLU A 59 -2.20 -0.68 -27.70
N ASP A 60 -3.01 -1.69 -28.04
CA ASP A 60 -3.95 -1.67 -29.16
C ASP A 60 -4.99 -0.54 -29.00
N PHE A 61 -5.44 -0.27 -27.77
CA PHE A 61 -6.37 0.83 -27.45
C PHE A 61 -5.68 2.17 -27.16
N HIS A 62 -4.35 2.22 -27.16
CA HIS A 62 -3.53 3.40 -26.86
C HIS A 62 -3.91 4.07 -25.52
N ILE A 63 -4.15 3.28 -24.47
CA ILE A 63 -4.67 3.75 -23.17
C ILE A 63 -3.79 4.84 -22.57
N SER A 64 -2.46 4.71 -22.67
CA SER A 64 -1.50 5.69 -22.15
C SER A 64 -1.62 7.08 -22.75
N ARG A 65 -2.14 7.20 -23.98
CA ARG A 65 -2.37 8.49 -24.66
C ARG A 65 -3.78 9.03 -24.46
N ARG A 66 -4.74 8.15 -24.15
CA ARG A 66 -6.17 8.48 -24.10
C ARG A 66 -6.70 8.73 -22.70
N THR A 67 -5.95 8.31 -21.67
CA THR A 67 -6.39 8.37 -20.28
C THR A 67 -5.26 8.86 -19.38
N PRO A 68 -5.58 9.54 -18.27
CA PRO A 68 -4.59 9.89 -17.27
C PRO A 68 -4.09 8.65 -16.52
N SER A 69 -2.85 8.72 -16.05
CA SER A 69 -2.24 7.71 -15.17
C SER A 69 -2.53 8.04 -13.70
N LEU A 70 -3.04 7.07 -12.94
CA LEU A 70 -3.21 7.18 -11.49
C LEU A 70 -1.89 7.48 -10.79
N TRP A 71 -0.78 6.89 -11.26
CA TRP A 71 0.53 7.12 -10.67
C TRP A 71 0.97 8.57 -10.78
N ARG A 72 0.65 9.25 -11.88
CA ARG A 72 0.91 10.68 -12.02
C ARG A 72 0.14 11.48 -10.95
N HIS A 73 -1.13 11.15 -10.75
CA HIS A 73 -1.98 11.79 -9.75
C HIS A 73 -1.53 11.55 -8.30
N ILE A 74 -0.90 10.40 -8.03
CA ILE A 74 -0.28 10.07 -6.74
C ILE A 74 1.03 10.84 -6.59
N LEU A 75 1.90 10.82 -7.60
CA LEU A 75 3.21 11.48 -7.58
C LEU A 75 3.10 13.01 -7.48
N ASP A 76 2.08 13.61 -8.09
CA ASP A 76 1.82 15.05 -7.96
C ASP A 76 1.38 15.45 -6.52
N ARG A 77 1.07 14.46 -5.65
CA ARG A 77 0.63 14.64 -4.26
C ARG A 77 1.33 13.66 -3.31
N THR A 78 2.60 13.36 -3.56
CA THR A 78 3.39 12.42 -2.72
C THR A 78 3.28 12.75 -1.24
N ASP A 79 3.29 14.03 -0.88
CA ASP A 79 3.22 14.48 0.51
C ASP A 79 1.94 14.04 1.24
N SER A 80 0.84 13.85 0.50
CA SER A 80 -0.44 13.37 1.05
C SER A 80 -0.46 11.87 1.32
N PHE A 81 0.49 11.13 0.74
CA PHE A 81 0.59 9.67 0.82
C PHE A 81 1.87 9.22 1.53
N ALA A 82 2.73 10.14 1.95
CA ALA A 82 3.99 9.83 2.61
C ALA A 82 3.76 9.49 4.08
N ASN A 83 4.49 8.49 4.58
CA ASN A 83 4.50 8.09 5.97
C ASN A 83 5.55 8.89 6.76
N PRO A 84 5.14 9.73 7.74
CA PRO A 84 6.08 10.51 8.55
C PRO A 84 7.03 9.67 9.41
N PHE A 85 6.65 8.42 9.69
CA PHE A 85 7.43 7.49 10.50
C PHE A 85 8.35 6.59 9.67
N TYR A 86 8.41 6.81 8.36
CA TYR A 86 9.27 6.02 7.49
C TYR A 86 10.73 6.12 7.93
N ASN A 87 11.36 4.96 8.13
CA ASN A 87 12.78 4.85 8.41
C ASN A 87 13.51 4.41 7.12
N PRO A 88 14.30 5.28 6.48
CA PRO A 88 15.06 4.96 5.27
C PRO A 88 16.03 3.78 5.43
N ALA A 89 16.40 3.42 6.66
CA ALA A 89 17.28 2.29 6.92
C ALA A 89 16.68 0.94 6.47
N TYR A 90 15.37 0.86 6.23
CA TYR A 90 14.74 -0.31 5.59
C TYR A 90 15.02 -0.41 4.09
N SER A 91 15.38 0.69 3.43
CA SER A 91 15.74 0.72 2.00
C SER A 91 17.24 0.58 1.75
N ALA A 92 18.06 0.69 2.80
CA ALA A 92 19.51 0.53 2.74
C ALA A 92 19.85 -0.97 2.59
N THR A 93 19.78 -1.47 1.36
CA THR A 93 20.33 -2.78 1.01
C THR A 93 21.85 -2.72 1.04
N GLY A 94 22.45 -3.26 2.10
CA GLY A 94 23.59 -4.20 2.13
C GLY A 94 24.92 -3.92 1.42
N ASP A 95 25.03 -3.01 0.44
CA ASP A 95 26.24 -2.89 -0.38
C ASP A 95 27.30 -1.97 0.25
N ASP A 96 26.94 -1.15 1.25
CA ASP A 96 27.87 -0.24 1.96
C ASP A 96 28.22 -0.70 3.40
N ALA A 97 27.76 -1.88 3.83
CA ALA A 97 27.87 -2.36 5.22
C ALA A 97 29.22 -3.00 5.59
N GLN A 98 30.33 -2.52 5.01
CA GLN A 98 31.67 -3.05 5.29
C GLN A 98 32.61 -2.06 5.98
N HIS A 99 32.11 -1.21 6.88
CA HIS A 99 32.94 -0.66 7.96
C HIS A 99 32.06 0.07 9.01
N THR A 100 31.62 -0.59 10.08
CA THR A 100 31.52 0.05 11.41
C THR A 100 31.42 -0.99 12.51
N THR A 101 32.25 -0.78 13.52
CA THR A 101 32.54 -1.66 14.65
C THR A 101 31.45 -1.66 15.72
N ALA A 102 31.38 -2.79 16.42
CA ALA A 102 30.58 -3.10 17.60
C ALA A 102 30.38 -1.92 18.60
N GLY A 103 29.14 -1.74 19.04
CA GLY A 103 28.77 -0.90 20.17
C GLY A 103 27.30 -1.18 20.57
N ASP A 104 27.09 -1.50 21.84
CA ASP A 104 25.83 -1.93 22.44
C ASP A 104 24.63 -0.99 22.18
N GLY A 105 23.45 -1.59 21.95
CA GLY A 105 22.16 -0.90 22.07
C GLY A 105 21.17 -1.25 20.96
N VAL A 106 20.18 -2.11 21.28
CA VAL A 106 18.91 -2.35 20.57
C VAL A 106 19.01 -2.17 19.04
N GLY A 107 19.76 -3.07 18.40
CA GLY A 107 19.79 -3.16 16.94
C GLY A 107 18.42 -3.65 16.44
N VAL A 108 17.54 -2.72 16.10
CA VAL A 108 16.39 -3.02 15.24
C VAL A 108 17.00 -3.50 13.93
N GLY A 109 16.86 -4.79 13.59
CA GLY A 109 17.59 -5.43 12.49
C GLY A 109 17.54 -4.66 11.17
N LEU A 110 18.56 -3.85 10.92
CA LEU A 110 18.71 -3.01 9.74
C LEU A 110 19.05 -3.94 8.56
N GLY A 111 18.10 -4.14 7.64
CA GLY A 111 18.26 -5.01 6.47
C GLY A 111 17.73 -6.44 6.63
N GLU A 112 17.13 -6.79 7.76
CA GLU A 112 16.46 -8.09 7.93
C GLU A 112 15.11 -8.11 7.18
N PRO A 113 14.74 -9.22 6.50
CA PRO A 113 13.43 -9.36 5.89
C PRO A 113 12.31 -9.14 6.91
N LEU A 114 11.25 -8.42 6.51
CA LEU A 114 10.08 -8.18 7.36
C LEU A 114 9.45 -9.51 7.77
N ARG A 115 9.38 -9.77 9.07
CA ARG A 115 8.71 -10.96 9.60
C ARG A 115 7.20 -10.76 9.54
N ILE A 116 6.51 -11.69 8.89
CA ILE A 116 5.06 -11.66 8.71
C ILE A 116 4.41 -12.46 9.84
N HIS A 117 3.57 -11.82 10.63
CA HIS A 117 2.71 -12.49 11.59
C HIS A 117 1.31 -12.65 10.98
N ALA A 118 0.93 -13.87 10.62
CA ALA A 118 -0.37 -14.15 9.98
C ALA A 118 -1.40 -14.77 10.95
N SER A 119 -1.24 -14.60 12.25
CA SER A 119 -2.20 -15.12 13.23
C SER A 119 -3.39 -14.16 13.40
N LEU A 120 -4.59 -14.71 13.62
CA LEU A 120 -5.80 -13.89 13.78
C LEU A 120 -5.67 -12.75 14.81
N PRO A 121 -4.98 -12.93 15.97
CA PRO A 121 -4.83 -11.86 16.95
C PRO A 121 -4.00 -10.65 16.47
N CYS A 122 -3.12 -10.83 15.48
CA CYS A 122 -2.31 -9.74 14.92
C CYS A 122 -2.87 -9.16 13.62
N MET A 123 -3.95 -9.75 13.09
CA MET A 123 -4.66 -9.20 11.94
C MET A 123 -5.66 -8.14 12.41
N ARG A 124 -5.77 -7.05 11.66
CA ARG A 124 -6.69 -5.95 11.95
C ARG A 124 -7.58 -5.71 10.75
N VAL A 125 -8.86 -5.45 11.00
CA VAL A 125 -9.77 -5.04 9.92
C VAL A 125 -9.28 -3.70 9.38
N TRP A 126 -9.12 -3.61 8.06
CA TRP A 126 -8.78 -2.36 7.39
C TRP A 126 -9.97 -1.39 7.42
N GLY A 127 -10.12 -0.68 8.54
CA GLY A 127 -11.29 0.14 8.84
C GLY A 127 -11.49 1.28 7.85
N GLN A 128 -10.41 1.94 7.43
CA GLN A 128 -10.46 3.04 6.44
C GLN A 128 -11.12 2.62 5.13
N TYR A 129 -10.95 1.38 4.70
CA TYR A 129 -11.56 0.88 3.48
C TYR A 129 -12.93 0.25 3.72
N TRP A 130 -13.03 -0.70 4.67
CA TRP A 130 -14.25 -1.49 4.88
C TRP A 130 -15.37 -0.74 5.61
N PHE A 131 -15.03 0.26 6.44
CA PHE A 131 -16.00 1.03 7.23
C PHE A 131 -16.18 2.47 6.73
N ARG A 132 -15.68 2.83 5.53
CA ARG A 132 -15.77 4.18 4.97
C ARG A 132 -17.19 4.75 4.84
N TYR A 133 -18.20 3.88 4.72
CA TYR A 133 -19.62 4.28 4.65
C TYR A 133 -20.37 4.08 5.97
N HIS A 134 -19.67 3.66 7.02
CA HIS A 134 -20.30 3.46 8.31
C HIS A 134 -20.53 4.82 9.00
N PRO A 135 -21.72 5.09 9.57
CA PRO A 135 -22.05 6.37 10.20
C PRO A 135 -21.11 6.80 11.34
N LEU A 136 -20.31 5.86 11.87
CA LEU A 136 -19.35 6.10 12.95
C LEU A 136 -17.88 6.10 12.48
N HIS A 137 -17.61 6.25 11.19
CA HIS A 137 -16.25 6.23 10.63
C HIS A 137 -15.28 7.18 11.38
N GLU A 138 -15.71 8.41 11.68
CA GLU A 138 -14.91 9.40 12.42
C GLU A 138 -14.50 8.92 13.83
N PHE A 139 -15.32 8.09 14.47
CA PHE A 139 -15.01 7.53 15.80
C PHE A 139 -13.94 6.43 15.76
N TYR A 140 -13.79 5.74 14.63
CA TYR A 140 -12.82 4.65 14.48
C TYR A 140 -11.43 5.15 14.06
N GLU A 141 -11.34 6.26 13.32
CA GLU A 141 -10.04 6.90 13.02
C GLU A 141 -9.35 7.37 14.31
N HIS A 142 -10.08 8.00 15.23
CA HIS A 142 -9.52 8.49 16.49
C HIS A 142 -9.07 7.42 17.49
N ARG A 143 -9.50 6.16 17.31
CA ARG A 143 -9.10 5.02 18.17
C ARG A 143 -7.95 4.19 17.60
N SER A 144 -7.51 4.51 16.38
CA SER A 144 -6.48 3.74 15.66
C SER A 144 -5.08 4.38 15.76
N LEU A 145 -4.94 5.50 16.48
CA LEU A 145 -3.69 6.16 16.86
C LEU A 145 -3.32 5.85 18.31
#